data_AF-F6EKI4-F1
#
_entry.id   AF-F6EKI4-F1
#
_cell.length_a   1.000
_cell.length_b   1.000
_cell.length_c   1.000
_cell.angle_alpha   90.00
_cell.angle_beta   90.00
_cell.angle_gamma   90.00
#
_symmetry.space_group_name_H-M   'P 1'
#
loop_
_entity.id
_entity.type
_entity.pdbx_description
1 polymer ?
#
loop_
_entity_poly.entity_id
_entity_poly.type
_entity_poly.pdbx_seq_one_letter_code
_entity_poly.pdbx_strand_id
1 'polypeptide(L)' 'MGRGRAKAKQTKVARALKYSSPNTDFDRLQRELSGTPSSPSRDDTFSDDAYEKEYSRWVDDDDASWSRGAS' A
#
# COMPACT_ATOMS: atom_id res chain seq x y z
N MET A 1 9.62 -34.34 -19.16
CA MET A 1 10.64 -33.44 -19.74
C MET A 1 10.17 -31.98 -19.98
N GLY A 2 9.03 -31.50 -19.47
CA GLY A 2 8.54 -30.12 -19.74
C GLY A 2 8.73 -29.07 -18.64
N ARG A 3 9.09 -29.48 -17.41
CA ARG A 3 9.07 -28.59 -16.23
C ARG A 3 10.12 -27.47 -16.26
N GLY A 4 11.32 -27.73 -16.81
CA GLY A 4 12.39 -26.72 -16.88
C GLY A 4 12.04 -25.51 -17.74
N ARG A 5 11.38 -25.74 -18.88
CA ARG A 5 10.93 -24.67 -19.79
C ARG A 5 9.82 -23.83 -19.16
N ALA A 6 8.87 -24.48 -18.48
CA ALA A 6 7.81 -23.78 -17.75
C ALA A 6 8.39 -22.91 -16.62
N LYS A 7 9.33 -23.45 -15.82
CA LYS A 7 10.01 -22.70 -14.75
C LYS A 7 10.75 -21.49 -15.31
N ALA A 8 11.51 -21.65 -16.40
CA ALA A 8 12.20 -20.55 -17.06
C ALA A 8 11.25 -19.44 -17.54
N LYS A 9 10.11 -19.82 -18.16
CA LYS A 9 9.08 -18.85 -18.57
C LYS A 9 8.51 -18.09 -17.37
N GLN A 10 8.19 -18.78 -16.28
CA GLN A 10 7.65 -18.16 -15.08
C GLN A 10 8.64 -17.20 -14.42
N THR A 11 9.93 -17.57 -14.30
CA THR A 11 10.96 -16.68 -13.76
C THR A 11 11.15 -15.43 -14.62
N LYS A 12 11.08 -15.56 -15.95
CA LYS A 12 11.14 -14.41 -16.86
C LYS A 12 9.95 -13.46 -16.65
N VAL A 13 8.74 -13.99 -16.56
CA VAL A 13 7.51 -13.21 -16.30
C VAL A 13 7.58 -12.52 -14.94
N ALA A 14 7.96 -13.25 -13.88
CA ALA A 14 8.08 -12.71 -12.54
C ALA A 14 9.12 -11.58 -12.46
N ARG A 15 10.26 -11.74 -13.13
CA ARG A 15 11.28 -10.68 -13.22
C ARG A 15 10.74 -9.47 -13.98
N ALA A 16 10.06 -9.68 -15.10
CA ALA A 16 9.44 -8.59 -15.83
C ALA A 16 8.42 -7.85 -14.96
N LEU A 17 7.58 -8.53 -14.20
CA LEU A 17 6.63 -7.90 -13.28
C LEU A 17 7.31 -7.15 -12.14
N LYS A 18 8.35 -7.73 -11.53
CA LYS A 18 9.07 -7.13 -10.39
C LYS A 18 9.81 -5.85 -10.78
N TYR A 19 10.38 -5.81 -11.98
CA TYR A 19 11.22 -4.69 -12.44
C TYR A 19 10.58 -3.86 -13.55
N SER A 20 9.32 -4.14 -13.92
CA SER A 20 8.54 -3.28 -14.80
C SER A 20 8.11 -2.08 -13.99
N SER A 21 8.73 -0.93 -14.25
CA SER A 21 8.15 0.34 -13.84
C SER A 21 6.94 0.59 -14.73
N PRO A 22 5.72 0.72 -14.17
CA PRO A 22 4.59 1.18 -14.96
C PRO A 22 4.93 2.57 -15.52
N ASN A 23 4.70 2.77 -16.82
CA ASN A 23 4.75 4.09 -17.43
C ASN A 23 3.47 4.82 -17.03
N THR A 24 3.51 5.48 -15.88
CA THR A 24 2.41 6.31 -15.41
C THR A 24 2.44 7.64 -16.14
N ASP A 25 1.32 8.02 -16.75
CA ASP A 25 1.12 9.34 -17.35
C ASP A 25 0.89 10.36 -16.23
N PHE A 26 1.95 11.10 -15.90
CA PHE A 26 1.93 12.11 -14.83
C PHE A 26 1.02 13.30 -15.16
N ASP A 27 0.87 13.64 -16.45
CA ASP A 27 0.01 14.76 -16.88
C ASP A 27 -1.46 14.42 -16.63
N ARG A 28 -1.86 13.18 -16.93
CA ARG A 28 -3.20 12.68 -16.61
C ARG A 28 -3.46 12.66 -15.11
N LEU A 29 -2.50 12.18 -14.32
CA LEU A 29 -2.61 12.11 -12.86
C LEU A 29 -2.76 13.52 -12.26
N GLN A 30 -1.94 14.48 -12.71
CA GLN A 30 -2.01 15.86 -12.26
C GLN A 30 -3.37 16.49 -12.57
N ARG A 31 -3.97 16.19 -13.73
CA ARG A 31 -5.30 16.68 -14.08
C ARG A 31 -6.41 16.10 -13.20
N GLU A 32 -6.28 14.85 -12.77
CA GLU A 32 -7.24 14.21 -11.86
C GLU A 32 -7.15 14.78 -10.44
N LEU A 33 -5.93 15.00 -9.93
CA LEU A 33 -5.68 15.65 -8.65
C LEU A 33 -6.12 17.11 -8.62
N SER A 34 -5.86 17.87 -9.68
CA SER A 34 -6.25 19.28 -9.76
C SER A 34 -7.72 19.50 -10.12
N GLY A 35 -8.36 18.51 -10.75
CA GLY A 35 -9.74 18.57 -11.23
C GLY A 35 -10.80 18.01 -10.27
N THR A 36 -10.41 17.48 -9.10
CA THR A 36 -11.38 17.08 -8.08
C THR A 36 -11.72 18.31 -7.23
N PRO A 37 -12.87 18.98 -7.42
CA PRO A 37 -13.36 19.89 -6.39
C PRO A 37 -13.53 19.04 -5.14
N SER A 38 -12.84 19.42 -4.06
CA SER A 38 -13.12 18.93 -2.72
C SER A 38 -14.63 18.93 -2.53
N SER A 39 -15.26 17.76 -2.65
CA SER A 39 -16.63 17.58 -2.21
C SER A 39 -16.57 17.61 -0.69
N PRO A 40 -17.23 18.55 -0.01
CA PRO A 40 -17.19 18.66 1.45
C PRO A 40 -18.06 17.57 2.09
N SER A 41 -17.70 16.31 1.88
CA SER A 41 -18.39 15.14 2.46
C SER A 41 -17.43 14.19 3.19
N ARG A 42 -16.16 14.58 3.38
CA ARG A 42 -15.19 13.79 4.14
C ARG A 42 -14.40 14.68 5.09
N ASP A 43 -15.08 15.34 6.01
CA ASP A 43 -14.40 16.16 7.03
C ASP A 43 -14.31 15.45 8.39
N ASP A 44 -15.21 14.50 8.70
CA ASP A 44 -15.19 13.86 10.02
C ASP A 44 -14.21 12.68 10.16
N THR A 45 -13.66 12.16 9.07
CA THR A 45 -12.76 10.97 9.10
C THR A 45 -11.28 11.28 8.85
N PHE A 46 -10.96 12.51 8.44
CA PHE A 46 -9.58 12.97 8.22
C PHE A 46 -9.13 13.97 9.30
N SER A 47 -9.83 14.02 10.44
CA SER A 47 -9.31 14.72 11.61
C SER A 47 -8.04 14.02 12.09
N ASP A 48 -6.98 14.80 12.30
CA ASP A 48 -5.69 14.34 12.83
C ASP A 48 -5.87 13.50 14.11
N ASP A 49 -6.86 13.88 14.93
CA ASP A 49 -7.24 13.16 16.16
C ASP A 49 -7.70 11.72 15.92
N ALA A 50 -8.39 11.46 14.80
CA ALA A 50 -8.87 10.12 14.45
C ALA A 50 -7.70 9.21 14.02
N TYR A 51 -6.74 9.78 13.31
CA TYR A 51 -5.55 9.09 12.85
C TYR A 51 -4.60 8.77 14.02
N GLU A 52 -4.39 9.74 14.91
CA GLU A 52 -3.56 9.56 16.11
C GLU A 52 -4.13 8.49 17.05
N LYS A 53 -5.46 8.45 17.22
CA LYS A 53 -6.13 7.43 18.05
C LYS A 53 -6.00 6.03 17.46
N GLU A 54 -6.11 5.89 16.13
CA GLU A 54 -5.92 4.60 15.47
C GLU A 54 -4.47 4.15 15.60
N TYR A 55 -3.51 5.04 15.36
CA TYR A 55 -2.09 4.76 15.48
C TYR A 55 -1.69 4.36 16.91
N SER A 56 -2.17 5.09 17.91
CA SER A 56 -1.94 4.77 19.33
C SER A 56 -2.43 3.37 19.68
N ARG A 57 -3.63 3.00 19.22
CA ARG A 57 -4.21 1.67 19.46
C ARG A 57 -3.35 0.53 18.88
N TRP A 58 -2.74 0.74 17.71
CA TRP A 58 -1.84 -0.24 17.09
C TRP A 58 -0.52 -0.36 17.86
N VAL A 59 0.03 0.76 18.35
CA VAL A 59 1.27 0.79 19.14
C VAL A 59 1.09 0.09 20.50
N ASP A 60 -0.03 0.34 21.19
CA ASP A 60 -0.35 -0.32 22.47
C ASP A 60 -0.54 -1.84 22.31
N ASP A 61 -1.14 -2.31 21.21
CA ASP A 61 -1.34 -3.75 20.93
C ASP A 61 -0.02 -4.48 20.61
N ASP A 62 0.87 -3.85 19.83
CA ASP A 62 2.18 -4.40 19.50
C ASP A 62 3.06 -4.50 20.77
N ASP A 63 3.13 -3.46 21.59
CA ASP A 63 3.90 -3.47 22.86
C ASP A 63 3.35 -4.50 23.87
N ALA A 64 2.02 -4.64 23.94
CA ALA A 64 1.37 -5.66 24.76
C ALA A 64 1.62 -7.10 24.24
N SER A 65 1.83 -7.28 22.93
CA SER A 65 2.12 -8.58 22.33
C SER A 65 3.58 -9.01 22.58
N TRP A 66 4.51 -8.05 22.56
CA TRP A 66 5.93 -8.28 22.85
C TRP A 66 6.19 -8.57 24.32
N SER A 67 5.46 -7.92 25.23
CA SER A 67 5.60 -8.10 26.68
C SER A 67 4.99 -9.40 27.22
N ARG A 68 3.99 -9.99 26.53
CA ARG A 68 3.36 -11.27 26.92
C ARG A 68 4.09 -12.52 26.41
N GLY A 69 5.03 -12.36 25.47
CA GLY A 69 5.82 -13.46 24.91
C GLY A 69 7.12 -13.76 25.65
N ALA A 70 7.47 -12.98 26.68
CA ALA A 70 8.68 -13.14 27.49
C ALA A 70 8.34 -13.66 28.90
N SER A 71 7.96 -14.94 29.02
CA SER A 71 7.89 -15.67 30.29
C SER A 71 8.33 -17.11 30.11
#